data_AF-A0A1T4ZHJ5-F1
#
_entry.id   AF-A0A1T4ZHJ5-F1
#
_cell.length_a   1.000
_cell.length_b   1.000
_cell.length_c   1.000
_cell.angle_alpha   90.00
_cell.angle_beta   90.00
_cell.angle_gamma   90.00
#
_symmetry.space_group_name_H-M   'P 1'
#
loop_
_entity.id
_entity.type
_entity.pdbx_description
1 polymer ?
#
loop_
_entity_poly.entity_id
_entity_poly.type
_entity_poly.pdbx_seq_one_letter_code
_entity_poly.pdbx_strand_id
1 'polypeptide(L)'
;MWYLDCGNHAAAGQILLGSSLETDPEFYNFGGLGCARLPSPMLQAPDLLKPKPEELTNNLSCAEMAMLNLQSESVNVRVAAEAADYLYRMAAGNLKRFATYFDLESGTARSLYITQQSVWAALKSTASETTPC
;
A
#
# COMPACT_ATOMS: atom_id res chain seq x y z
N MET A 1 11.96 3.68 11.14
CA MET A 1 11.52 2.29 10.95
C MET A 1 10.82 2.23 9.60
N TRP A 2 11.01 1.16 8.82
CA TRP A 2 10.31 0.98 7.54
C TRP A 2 9.11 0.04 7.73
N TYR A 3 8.00 0.36 7.09
CA TYR A 3 6.75 -0.42 7.08
C TYR A 3 6.42 -0.81 5.66
N LEU A 4 6.14 -2.10 5.45
CA LEU A 4 5.59 -2.63 4.21
C LEU A 4 4.22 -3.22 4.54
N ASP A 5 3.17 -2.53 4.13
CA ASP A 5 1.80 -3.03 4.19
C ASP A 5 1.49 -3.85 2.95
N CYS A 6 0.87 -5.02 3.15
CA CYS A 6 0.58 -6.01 2.12
C CYS A 6 -0.90 -6.39 2.19
N GLY A 7 -1.79 -5.41 2.06
CA GLY A 7 -3.24 -5.61 2.14
C GLY A 7 -3.82 -6.22 0.87
N ASN A 8 -4.76 -7.16 1.02
CA ASN A 8 -5.58 -7.66 -0.07
C ASN A 8 -7.01 -7.97 0.35
N HIS A 9 -7.88 -7.99 -0.64
CA HIS A 9 -9.27 -8.41 -0.60
C HIS A 9 -9.43 -9.73 -1.38
N ALA A 10 -10.63 -10.01 -1.89
CA ALA A 10 -10.95 -11.24 -2.61
C ALA A 10 -10.11 -11.44 -3.88
N ALA A 11 -9.94 -10.38 -4.69
CA ALA A 11 -9.22 -10.41 -5.96
C ALA A 11 -8.38 -9.16 -6.24
N ALA A 12 -8.33 -8.20 -5.32
CA ALA A 12 -7.58 -6.95 -5.45
C ALA A 12 -6.69 -6.74 -4.23
N GLY A 13 -5.69 -5.87 -4.34
CA GLY A 13 -4.85 -5.54 -3.20
C GLY A 13 -3.92 -4.37 -3.45
N GLN A 14 -3.17 -4.02 -2.41
CA GLN A 14 -2.16 -2.98 -2.43
C GLN A 14 -0.92 -3.36 -1.64
N ILE A 15 0.23 -2.87 -2.13
CA ILE A 15 1.52 -2.92 -1.45
C ILE A 15 1.95 -1.48 -1.19
N LEU A 16 2.09 -1.08 0.07
CA LEU A 16 2.47 0.27 0.47
C LEU A 16 3.75 0.25 1.30
N LEU A 17 4.78 0.95 0.85
CA LEU A 17 6.05 1.11 1.56
C LEU A 17 6.16 2.53 2.12
N GLY A 18 6.53 2.65 3.39
CA GLY A 18 6.71 3.94 4.05
C GLY A 18 7.64 3.90 5.25
N SER A 19 8.07 5.06 5.73
CA SER A 19 9.02 5.17 6.84
C SER A 19 8.80 6.35 7.79
N SER A 20 7.83 7.23 7.50
CA SER A 20 7.54 8.39 8.34
C SER A 20 6.04 8.63 8.50
N LEU A 21 5.67 9.17 9.67
CA LEU A 21 4.32 9.61 9.99
C LEU A 21 4.16 11.13 9.85
N GLU A 22 5.16 11.83 9.29
CA GLU A 22 5.07 13.28 9.09
C GLU A 22 4.02 13.61 8.00
N THR A 23 3.21 14.63 8.26
CA THR A 23 2.10 15.03 7.37
C THR A 23 2.46 16.23 6.51
N ASP A 24 3.45 17.03 6.89
CA ASP A 24 3.97 18.13 6.07
C ASP A 24 4.63 17.58 4.79
N PRO A 25 4.12 17.91 3.58
CA PRO A 25 4.75 17.50 2.34
C PRO A 25 6.21 17.96 2.20
N GLU A 26 6.57 19.13 2.73
CA GLU A 26 7.92 19.69 2.63
C GLU A 26 8.97 18.85 3.38
N PHE A 27 8.53 18.05 4.37
CA PHE A 27 9.40 17.09 5.03
C PHE A 27 9.98 16.05 4.06
N TYR A 28 9.24 15.71 3.00
CA TYR A 28 9.61 14.72 1.99
C TYR A 28 10.36 15.34 0.81
N ASN A 29 11.27 16.28 1.06
CA ASN A 29 12.05 16.93 0.00
C ASN A 29 13.02 15.96 -0.70
N PHE A 30 13.00 15.95 -2.03
CA PHE A 30 13.90 15.20 -2.90
C PHE A 30 15.12 16.05 -3.25
N GLY A 31 16.23 15.81 -2.55
CA GLY A 31 17.53 16.41 -2.90
C GLY A 31 18.20 15.70 -4.08
N GLY A 32 19.45 16.04 -4.38
CA GLY A 32 20.23 15.42 -5.47
C GLY A 32 20.45 13.90 -5.34
N LEU A 33 20.21 13.34 -4.14
CA LEU A 33 20.30 11.89 -3.86
C LEU A 33 18.91 11.20 -3.83
N GLY A 34 17.83 11.90 -4.16
CA GLY A 34 16.45 11.43 -4.02
C GLY A 34 15.88 11.67 -2.61
N CYS A 35 14.82 10.92 -2.25
CA CYS A 35 14.19 10.99 -0.94
C CYS A 35 14.46 9.73 -0.13
N ALA A 36 15.03 9.90 1.07
CA ALA A 36 15.28 8.80 2.00
C ALA A 36 14.06 8.42 2.86
N ARG A 37 12.95 9.15 2.70
CA ARG A 37 11.76 9.04 3.56
C ARG A 37 10.52 8.91 2.68
N LEU A 38 9.57 8.09 3.10
CA LEU A 38 8.31 7.90 2.41
C LEU A 38 7.16 7.96 3.43
N PRO A 39 5.99 8.49 3.05
CA PRO A 39 4.83 8.52 3.93
C PRO A 39 4.47 7.10 4.34
N SER A 40 4.14 6.86 5.60
CA SER A 40 3.73 5.54 6.09
C SER A 40 2.50 5.02 5.34
N PRO A 41 2.26 3.70 5.31
CA PRO A 41 1.04 3.13 4.73
C PRO A 41 -0.24 3.80 5.25
N MET A 42 -0.29 4.17 6.53
CA MET A 42 -1.43 4.81 7.18
C MET A 42 -1.68 6.24 6.67
N LEU A 43 -0.63 6.95 6.22
CA LEU A 43 -0.80 8.24 5.55
C LEU A 43 -1.15 8.08 4.07
N GLN A 44 -0.67 7.03 3.42
CA GLN A 44 -0.99 6.74 2.02
C GLN A 44 -2.44 6.26 1.84
N ALA A 45 -2.95 5.49 2.80
CA ALA A 45 -4.29 4.92 2.83
C ALA A 45 -4.87 4.98 4.25
N PRO A 46 -5.46 6.13 4.66
CA PRO A 46 -6.01 6.33 5.99
C PRO A 46 -7.10 5.34 6.40
N ASP A 47 -7.82 4.77 5.43
CA ASP A 47 -8.86 3.77 5.68
C ASP A 47 -8.31 2.48 6.30
N LEU A 48 -7.00 2.22 6.23
CA LEU A 48 -6.37 1.13 6.96
C LEU A 48 -6.49 1.27 8.48
N LEU A 49 -6.73 2.48 8.99
CA LEU A 49 -6.96 2.73 10.41
C LEU A 49 -8.39 2.46 10.85
N LYS A 50 -9.31 2.22 9.91
CA LYS A 50 -10.71 1.96 10.17
C LYS A 50 -10.95 0.45 10.05
N PRO A 51 -11.47 -0.23 11.10
CA PRO A 51 -11.78 -1.64 11.00
C PRO A 51 -12.89 -1.84 9.96
N LYS A 52 -12.71 -2.83 9.08
CA LYS A 52 -13.73 -3.16 8.09
C LYS A 52 -14.78 -4.11 8.70
N PRO A 53 -16.05 -4.06 8.25
CA PRO A 53 -17.10 -4.93 8.79
C PRO A 53 -16.75 -6.43 8.77
N GLU A 54 -16.03 -6.88 7.73
CA GLU A 54 -15.53 -8.25 7.61
C GLU A 54 -14.49 -8.61 8.68
N GLU A 55 -13.66 -7.66 9.12
CA GLU A 55 -12.63 -7.88 10.15
C GLU A 55 -13.26 -7.98 11.55
N LEU A 56 -14.44 -7.40 11.75
CA LEU A 56 -15.18 -7.47 13.01
C LEU A 56 -16.01 -8.75 13.17
N THR A 57 -16.33 -9.41 12.05
CA THR A 57 -17.26 -10.55 12.00
C THR A 57 -16.58 -11.86 11.64
N ASN A 58 -15.42 -11.81 10.99
CA ASN A 58 -14.75 -13.00 10.45
C ASN A 58 -13.38 -13.20 11.12
N ASN A 59 -13.26 -14.23 11.94
CA ASN A 59 -12.00 -14.60 12.62
C ASN A 59 -11.14 -15.58 11.80
N LEU A 60 -11.46 -15.76 10.51
CA LEU A 60 -10.76 -16.69 9.64
C LEU A 60 -9.45 -16.10 9.13
N SER A 61 -8.39 -16.89 9.14
CA SER A 61 -7.13 -16.59 8.47
C SER A 61 -7.29 -16.57 6.95
N CYS A 62 -6.35 -15.94 6.24
CA CYS A 62 -6.33 -15.94 4.77
C CYS A 62 -6.32 -17.37 4.19
N ALA A 63 -5.67 -18.32 4.87
CA ALA A 63 -5.66 -19.73 4.47
C ALA A 63 -7.06 -20.36 4.59
N GLU A 64 -7.77 -20.09 5.69
CA GLU A 64 -9.13 -20.59 5.90
C GLU A 64 -10.13 -19.95 4.93
N MET A 65 -10.01 -18.64 4.68
CA MET A 65 -10.82 -17.95 3.68
C MET A 65 -10.64 -18.52 2.28
N ALA A 66 -9.42 -18.90 1.92
CA ALA A 66 -9.15 -19.48 0.61
C ALA A 66 -9.69 -20.91 0.46
N MET A 67 -9.65 -21.73 1.52
CA MET A 67 -10.35 -23.04 1.54
C MET A 67 -11.87 -22.90 1.33
N LEU A 68 -12.45 -21.78 1.75
CA LEU A 68 -13.87 -21.44 1.56
C LEU A 68 -14.16 -20.71 0.23
N ASN A 69 -13.15 -20.50 -0.63
CA ASN A 69 -13.23 -19.68 -1.85
C ASN A 69 -13.70 -18.24 -1.61
N LEU A 70 -13.53 -17.70 -0.40
CA LEU A 70 -13.83 -16.31 -0.06
C LEU A 70 -12.70 -15.35 -0.49
N GLN A 71 -11.49 -15.88 -0.62
CA GLN A 71 -10.34 -15.19 -1.22
C GLN A 71 -9.71 -16.08 -2.28
N SER A 72 -9.37 -15.51 -3.42
CA SER A 72 -8.66 -16.25 -4.47
C SER A 72 -7.23 -16.52 -4.03
N GLU A 73 -6.78 -17.77 -3.99
CA GLU A 73 -5.38 -18.13 -3.67
C GLU A 73 -4.36 -17.36 -4.53
N SER A 74 -4.74 -17.03 -5.76
CA SER A 74 -3.90 -16.26 -6.68
C SER A 74 -3.61 -14.84 -6.18
N VAL A 75 -4.48 -14.23 -5.38
CA VAL A 75 -4.28 -12.90 -4.79
C VAL A 75 -3.13 -12.92 -3.77
N ASN A 76 -3.08 -13.96 -2.92
CA ASN A 76 -2.04 -14.12 -1.91
C ASN A 76 -0.67 -14.32 -2.55
N VAL A 77 -0.61 -15.14 -3.61
CA VAL A 77 0.62 -15.34 -4.38
C VAL A 77 1.06 -14.04 -5.04
N ARG A 78 0.14 -13.26 -5.61
CA ARG A 78 0.46 -11.96 -6.23
C ARG A 78 1.01 -10.97 -5.21
N VAL A 79 0.38 -10.85 -4.04
CA VAL A 79 0.85 -10.00 -2.94
C VAL A 79 2.25 -10.42 -2.49
N ALA A 80 2.47 -11.71 -2.24
CA ALA A 80 3.77 -12.21 -1.80
C ALA A 80 4.88 -11.94 -2.82
N ALA A 81 4.59 -12.12 -4.12
CA ALA A 81 5.55 -11.84 -5.19
C ALA A 81 5.90 -10.35 -5.27
N GLU A 82 4.91 -9.45 -5.18
CA GLU A 82 5.16 -8.00 -5.20
C GLU A 82 5.91 -7.55 -3.94
N ALA A 83 5.54 -8.04 -2.76
CA ALA A 83 6.24 -7.73 -1.51
C ALA A 83 7.71 -8.17 -1.56
N ALA A 84 7.98 -9.37 -2.08
CA ALA A 84 9.34 -9.86 -2.27
C ALA A 84 10.15 -8.99 -3.24
N ASP A 85 9.57 -8.58 -4.38
CA ASP A 85 10.22 -7.68 -5.34
C ASP A 85 10.51 -6.30 -4.72
N TYR A 86 9.58 -5.76 -3.92
CA TYR A 86 9.78 -4.50 -3.18
C TYR A 86 10.99 -4.59 -2.25
N LEU A 87 11.04 -5.62 -1.40
CA LEU A 87 12.13 -5.82 -0.46
C LEU A 87 13.47 -6.06 -1.16
N TYR A 88 13.48 -6.87 -2.22
CA TYR A 88 14.68 -7.14 -3.02
C TYR A 88 15.25 -5.85 -3.62
N ARG A 89 14.41 -5.06 -4.29
CA ARG A 89 14.83 -3.79 -4.91
C ARG A 89 15.22 -2.73 -3.89
N MET A 90 14.56 -2.72 -2.73
CA MET A 90 14.91 -1.83 -1.64
C MET A 90 16.29 -2.17 -1.08
N ALA A 91 16.57 -3.45 -0.83
CA ALA A 91 17.88 -3.92 -0.39
C ALA A 91 18.98 -3.66 -1.43
N ALA A 92 18.65 -3.78 -2.72
CA ALA A 92 19.55 -3.44 -3.83
C ALA A 92 19.69 -1.93 -4.09
N GLY A 93 18.94 -1.07 -3.40
CA GLY A 93 18.98 0.39 -3.56
C GLY A 93 18.41 0.90 -4.89
N ASN A 94 17.61 0.10 -5.60
CA ASN A 94 17.06 0.47 -6.92
C ASN A 94 15.53 0.48 -6.97
N LEU A 95 14.84 0.39 -5.83
CA LEU A 95 13.39 0.53 -5.76
C LEU A 95 12.97 1.92 -6.26
N LYS A 96 12.03 1.96 -7.21
CA LYS A 96 11.53 3.20 -7.83
C LYS A 96 10.08 3.51 -7.50
N ARG A 97 9.38 2.62 -6.80
CA ARG A 97 7.95 2.72 -6.49
C ARG A 97 7.72 2.52 -5.00
N PHE A 98 6.74 3.21 -4.45
CA PHE A 98 6.41 3.11 -3.02
C PHE A 98 4.98 2.63 -2.77
N ALA A 99 4.12 2.66 -3.78
CA ALA A 99 2.78 2.07 -3.71
C ALA A 99 2.49 1.29 -5.00
N THR A 100 1.83 0.14 -4.89
CA THR A 100 1.29 -0.60 -6.03
C THR A 100 -0.10 -1.08 -5.68
N TYR A 101 -1.06 -0.85 -6.56
CA TYR A 101 -2.43 -1.32 -6.47
C TYR A 101 -2.69 -2.25 -7.64
N PHE A 102 -3.43 -3.33 -7.42
CA PHE A 102 -3.77 -4.26 -8.48
C PHE A 102 -5.17 -4.84 -8.27
N ASP A 103 -5.76 -5.30 -9.37
CA ASP A 103 -7.03 -5.98 -9.40
C ASP A 103 -6.96 -7.12 -10.42
N LEU A 104 -7.17 -8.35 -9.95
CA LEU A 104 -7.02 -9.56 -10.75
C LEU A 104 -8.21 -9.78 -11.69
N GLU A 105 -9.40 -9.30 -11.33
CA GLU A 105 -10.61 -9.45 -12.15
C GLU A 105 -10.51 -8.63 -13.45
N SER A 106 -10.10 -7.37 -13.33
CA SER A 106 -9.83 -6.48 -14.46
C SER A 106 -8.45 -6.72 -15.08
N GLY A 107 -7.55 -7.41 -14.38
CA GLY A 107 -6.15 -7.61 -14.77
C GLY A 107 -5.30 -6.34 -14.71
N THR A 108 -5.75 -5.32 -13.97
CA THR A 108 -5.08 -4.02 -13.91
C THR A 108 -4.06 -3.95 -12.77
N ALA A 109 -3.01 -3.15 -12.97
CA ALA A 109 -2.07 -2.80 -11.91
C ALA A 109 -1.54 -1.38 -12.14
N ARG A 110 -1.36 -0.63 -11.05
CA ARG A 110 -0.87 0.75 -11.07
C ARG A 110 0.09 0.98 -9.90
N SER A 111 1.26 1.52 -10.20
CA SER A 111 2.24 1.91 -9.18
C SER A 111 2.35 3.44 -9.06
N LEU A 112 2.63 3.91 -7.84
CA LEU A 112 3.11 5.26 -7.58
C LEU A 112 4.63 5.23 -7.45
N TYR A 113 5.29 6.07 -8.23
CA TYR A 113 6.75 6.14 -8.29
C TYR A 113 7.30 7.11 -7.24
N ILE A 114 8.51 6.83 -6.76
CA ILE A 114 9.24 7.65 -5.78
C ILE A 114 9.69 8.92 -6.47
N THR A 115 8.77 9.88 -6.55
CA THR A 115 8.97 11.23 -7.08
C THR A 115 8.33 12.22 -6.12
N GLN A 116 8.83 13.45 -6.10
CA GLN A 116 8.31 14.53 -5.25
C GLN A 116 6.79 14.68 -5.41
N GLN A 117 6.32 14.75 -6.66
CA GLN A 117 4.91 14.94 -6.98
C GLN A 117 4.05 13.78 -6.50
N SER A 118 4.47 12.54 -6.73
CA SER A 118 3.69 11.37 -6.31
C SER A 118 3.64 11.22 -4.79
N VAL A 119 4.73 11.51 -4.08
CA VAL A 119 4.77 11.48 -2.61
C VAL A 119 3.84 12.55 -2.03
N TRP A 120 3.88 13.76 -2.56
CA TRP A 120 2.97 14.82 -2.15
C TRP A 120 1.51 14.52 -2.46
N ALA A 121 1.23 13.90 -3.61
CA ALA A 121 -0.12 13.50 -3.96
C ALA A 121 -0.68 12.44 -3.00
N ALA A 122 0.15 11.47 -2.58
CA ALA A 122 -0.24 10.43 -1.63
C ALA A 122 -0.56 10.98 -0.23
N LEU A 123 -0.03 12.16 0.13
CA LEU A 123 -0.42 12.86 1.36
C LEU A 123 -1.75 13.62 1.21
N LYS A 124 -2.07 14.13 0.02
CA LYS A 124 -3.27 14.96 -0.22
C LYS A 124 -4.56 14.16 -0.36
N SER A 125 -4.49 12.89 -0.77
CA SER A 125 -5.64 11.98 -0.78
C SER A 125 -6.27 11.78 0.61
N THR A 126 -5.61 12.25 1.68
CA THR A 126 -6.12 12.23 3.05
C THR A 126 -7.06 13.40 3.40
N ALA A 127 -7.16 14.44 2.54
CA ALA A 127 -7.82 15.70 2.89
C ALA A 127 -9.23 15.91 2.27
N SER A 128 -9.74 15.02 1.41
CA SER A 128 -10.97 15.27 0.63
C SER A 128 -12.19 14.40 0.96
N GLU A 129 -12.23 13.70 2.11
CA GLU A 129 -13.40 12.90 2.53
C GLU A 129 -14.11 13.47 3.78
N THR A 130 -14.27 14.78 3.84
CA THR A 130 -15.22 15.44 4.76
C THR A 130 -16.18 16.30 3.96
N THR A 131 -17.15 15.67 3.30
CA THR A 131 -18.40 16.34 2.92
C THR A 131 -19.55 15.39 3.23
N PRO A 132 -20.30 15.63 4.32
CA PRO A 132 -21.52 14.89 4.59
C PRO A 132 -22.64 15.37 3.66
N CYS A 133 -23.36 14.41 3.06
CA CYS A 133 -24.76 14.62 2.66
C CYS A 133 -25.63 14.79 3.91
#